data_AF-A0A524D5X9-F1
#
_entry.id   AF-A0A524D5X9-F1
#
_cell.length_a   1.000
_cell.length_b   1.000
_cell.length_c   1.000
_cell.angle_alpha   90.00
_cell.angle_beta   90.00
_cell.angle_gamma   90.00
#
_symmetry.space_group_name_H-M   'P 1'
#
loop_
_entity.id
_entity.type
_entity.pdbx_description
1 polymer ?
#
loop_
_entity_poly.entity_id
_entity_poly.type
_entity_poly.pdbx_seq_one_letter_code
_entity_poly.pdbx_strand_id
1 'polypeptide(L)'
;MQRDSELKEMAVSSRQRLVQEFSENFTDLQVRADRMDVDQARQFATELSCPLQIAIVAEVLDMEGILGRKEAVRKISRELQRRSSVGEDIPNLPGNIMEFALKEGQWVEYIEGRFVGDLERKTRDLANLEEALDQEKMAVESAISVLRSRRELAEAYILPILETWVREHPKATTGDAIVAFCQPLTKWGPSTLRGKLNRKRRRNQAFFRLLAERLSHAEDSATIDFSIKRVNDLVAALDADLENMELRALSHLILHIAPRPTGRGDKSPYVQFTGQSSRGNKTEPDMESPFDFLERDIYLATRRREREQDAFLLEKIARVIRVLRYRDQELEKIVQQSLHELAERFGIDDVNFEDIADDFEAKLSASPMEKREATAAEFILDFIKDYHYSR
;
A
#
# COMPACT_ATOMS: atom_id res chain seq x y z
N MET A 1 -15.07 18.25 27.30
CA MET A 1 -13.83 19.06 27.19
C MET A 1 -12.55 18.22 27.27
N GLN A 2 -12.30 17.42 28.31
CA GLN A 2 -11.08 16.59 28.40
C GLN A 2 -10.86 15.63 27.21
N ARG A 3 -11.89 14.92 26.75
CA ARG A 3 -11.77 13.96 25.62
C ARG A 3 -11.53 14.59 24.25
N ASP A 4 -11.98 15.83 24.06
CA ASP A 4 -11.63 16.59 22.86
C ASP A 4 -10.18 17.12 22.94
N SER A 5 -9.59 17.22 24.14
CA SER A 5 -8.16 17.47 24.33
C SER A 5 -7.33 16.24 23.98
N GLU A 6 -7.72 15.05 24.47
CA GLU A 6 -7.03 13.79 24.16
C GLU A 6 -7.00 13.50 22.65
N LEU A 7 -8.12 13.74 21.94
CA LEU A 7 -8.15 13.60 20.48
C LEU A 7 -7.26 14.62 19.77
N LYS A 8 -7.17 15.86 20.28
CA LYS A 8 -6.25 16.86 19.75
C LYS A 8 -4.80 16.46 19.99
N GLU A 9 -4.47 15.94 21.17
CA GLU A 9 -3.14 15.44 21.50
C GLU A 9 -2.74 14.26 20.62
N MET A 10 -3.64 13.28 20.41
CA MET A 10 -3.42 12.18 19.47
C MET A 10 -3.25 12.68 18.03
N ALA A 11 -4.06 13.65 17.59
CA ALA A 11 -3.90 14.25 16.27
C ALA A 11 -2.57 15.01 16.12
N VAL A 12 -2.11 15.70 17.17
CA VAL A 12 -0.79 16.36 17.19
C VAL A 12 0.33 15.33 17.13
N SER A 13 0.26 14.26 17.92
CA SER A 13 1.23 13.15 17.89
C SER A 13 1.27 12.48 16.53
N SER A 14 0.11 12.24 15.90
CA SER A 14 0.03 11.67 14.55
C SER A 14 0.67 12.59 13.51
N ARG A 15 0.50 13.91 13.62
CA ARG A 15 1.17 14.88 12.74
C ARG A 15 2.67 14.91 12.95
N GLN A 16 3.14 14.89 14.21
CA GLN A 16 4.56 14.84 14.53
C GLN A 16 5.20 13.59 13.96
N ARG A 17 4.54 12.43 14.11
CA ARG A 17 4.99 11.17 13.54
C ARG A 17 5.08 11.25 12.01
N LEU A 18 4.05 11.79 11.35
CA LEU A 18 4.05 11.96 9.90
C LEU A 18 5.20 12.85 9.43
N VAL A 19 5.45 13.98 10.11
CA VAL A 19 6.57 14.88 9.79
C VAL A 19 7.91 14.17 9.96
N GLN A 20 8.07 13.40 11.04
CA GLN A 20 9.28 12.62 11.27
C GLN A 20 9.47 11.57 10.16
N GLU A 21 8.44 10.80 9.85
CA GLU A 21 8.45 9.78 8.79
C GLU A 21 8.82 10.39 7.43
N PHE A 22 8.23 11.54 7.08
CA PHE A 22 8.56 12.23 5.83
C PHE A 22 9.98 12.80 5.84
N SER A 23 10.49 13.30 6.96
CA SER A 23 11.87 13.82 7.03
C SER A 23 12.92 12.71 6.89
N GLU A 24 12.67 11.56 7.50
CA GLU A 24 13.54 10.37 7.43
C GLU A 24 13.47 9.76 6.01
N ASN A 25 12.25 9.56 5.49
CA ASN A 25 12.05 8.97 4.16
C ASN A 25 12.46 9.90 3.02
N PHE A 26 12.41 11.23 3.18
CA PHE A 26 12.83 12.16 2.13
C PHE A 26 14.32 12.04 1.84
N THR A 27 15.12 11.98 2.90
CA THR A 27 16.57 11.81 2.79
C THR A 27 16.88 10.45 2.17
N ASP A 28 16.15 9.42 2.57
CA ASP A 28 16.35 8.07 2.05
C ASP A 28 15.98 7.95 0.56
N LEU A 29 14.78 8.39 0.14
CA LEU A 29 14.36 8.33 -1.26
C LEU A 29 15.29 9.11 -2.19
N GLN A 30 15.82 10.26 -1.73
CA GLN A 30 16.79 11.03 -2.50
C GLN A 30 18.10 10.25 -2.69
N VAL A 31 18.68 9.71 -1.61
CA VAL A 31 19.88 8.87 -1.69
C VAL A 31 19.65 7.66 -2.60
N ARG A 32 18.44 7.09 -2.57
CA ARG A 32 18.08 5.97 -3.43
C ARG A 32 17.96 6.35 -4.90
N ALA A 33 17.34 7.50 -5.18
CA ALA A 33 17.26 8.05 -6.53
C ALA A 33 18.63 8.41 -7.11
N ASP A 34 19.57 8.90 -6.30
CA ASP A 34 20.93 9.25 -6.73
C ASP A 34 21.78 8.02 -7.10
N ARG A 35 21.45 6.84 -6.58
CA ARG A 35 22.11 5.55 -6.90
C ARG A 35 21.58 4.91 -8.18
N MET A 36 20.55 5.47 -8.81
CA MET A 36 19.94 4.85 -9.98
C MET A 36 20.81 4.94 -11.22
N ASP A 37 20.81 3.85 -11.99
CA ASP A 37 21.40 3.82 -13.32
C ASP A 37 20.60 4.74 -14.26
N VAL A 38 21.24 5.85 -14.62
CA VAL A 38 20.66 6.90 -15.45
C VAL A 38 20.32 6.38 -16.84
N ASP A 39 21.06 5.40 -17.37
CA ASP A 39 20.82 4.87 -18.72
C ASP A 39 19.56 4.02 -18.76
N GLN A 40 19.32 3.19 -17.74
CA GLN A 40 18.06 2.46 -17.58
C GLN A 40 16.87 3.43 -17.41
N ALA A 41 17.02 4.43 -16.55
CA ALA A 41 15.97 5.43 -16.33
C ALA A 41 15.65 6.23 -17.60
N ARG A 42 16.64 6.50 -18.46
CA ARG A 42 16.44 7.16 -19.77
C ARG A 42 15.65 6.31 -20.74
N GLN A 43 15.90 5.00 -20.78
CA GLN A 43 15.12 4.08 -21.59
C GLN A 43 13.65 4.12 -21.17
N PHE A 44 13.36 4.00 -19.87
CA PHE A 44 11.99 4.05 -19.35
C PHE A 44 11.32 5.41 -19.53
N ALA A 45 12.07 6.50 -19.36
CA ALA A 45 11.57 7.86 -19.64
C ALA A 45 11.09 7.99 -21.09
N THR A 46 11.84 7.38 -22.03
CA THR A 46 11.49 7.37 -23.46
C THR A 46 10.27 6.49 -23.72
N GLU A 47 10.24 5.28 -23.19
CA GLU A 47 9.13 4.32 -23.34
C GLU A 47 7.80 4.86 -22.79
N LEU A 48 7.85 5.54 -21.64
CA LEU A 48 6.68 6.06 -20.94
C LEU A 48 6.38 7.53 -21.25
N SER A 49 7.20 8.16 -22.10
CA SER A 49 7.07 9.56 -22.49
C SER A 49 6.96 10.51 -21.28
N CYS A 50 7.84 10.34 -20.30
CA CYS A 50 7.87 11.16 -19.09
C CYS A 50 9.26 11.81 -18.86
N PRO A 51 9.34 12.89 -18.05
CA PRO A 51 10.63 13.44 -17.65
C PRO A 51 11.51 12.40 -16.95
N LEU A 52 12.81 12.43 -17.24
CA LEU A 52 13.81 11.51 -16.66
C LEU A 52 13.72 11.44 -15.13
N GLN A 53 13.50 12.58 -14.48
CA GLN A 53 13.39 12.68 -13.02
C GLN A 53 12.21 11.87 -12.47
N ILE A 54 11.08 11.88 -13.17
CA ILE A 54 9.90 11.09 -12.80
C ILE A 54 10.19 9.60 -13.05
N ALA A 55 10.88 9.27 -14.13
CA ALA A 55 11.27 7.88 -14.42
C ALA A 55 12.21 7.32 -13.35
N ILE A 56 13.18 8.10 -12.86
CA ILE A 56 14.10 7.69 -11.78
C ILE A 56 13.31 7.35 -10.50
N VAL A 57 12.44 8.25 -10.04
CA VAL A 57 11.66 8.01 -8.82
C VAL A 57 10.69 6.83 -9.00
N ALA A 58 10.06 6.72 -10.17
CA ALA A 58 9.17 5.60 -10.47
C ALA A 58 9.90 4.24 -10.52
N GLU A 59 11.16 4.22 -10.94
CA GLU A 59 12.00 3.01 -10.91
C GLU A 59 12.30 2.58 -9.48
N VAL A 60 12.64 3.53 -8.61
CA VAL A 60 12.87 3.25 -7.18
C VAL A 60 11.64 2.61 -6.54
N LEU A 61 10.45 3.18 -6.78
CA LEU A 61 9.18 2.65 -6.27
C LEU A 61 8.86 1.24 -6.82
N ASP A 62 9.25 0.94 -8.07
CA ASP A 62 9.08 -0.37 -8.68
C ASP A 62 10.01 -1.41 -8.05
N MET A 63 11.29 -1.07 -7.88
CA MET A 63 12.29 -1.96 -7.27
C MET A 63 11.87 -2.35 -5.85
N GLU A 64 11.33 -1.42 -5.08
CA GLU A 64 10.85 -1.69 -3.71
C GLU A 64 9.49 -2.39 -3.64
N GLY A 65 8.75 -2.40 -4.75
CA GLY A 65 7.51 -3.18 -4.85
C GLY A 65 6.32 -2.50 -4.25
N ILE A 66 6.46 -1.19 -4.03
CA ILE A 66 5.38 -0.34 -3.64
C ILE A 66 4.41 -0.18 -4.82
N LEU A 67 4.94 0.15 -6.01
CA LEU A 67 4.11 0.41 -7.18
C LEU A 67 4.87 0.15 -8.48
N GLY A 68 4.22 -0.47 -9.46
CA GLY A 68 4.85 -0.71 -10.76
C GLY A 68 5.19 0.58 -11.52
N ARG A 69 6.30 0.59 -12.28
CA ARG A 69 6.83 1.78 -13.00
C ARG A 69 5.75 2.61 -13.70
N LYS A 70 4.91 1.96 -14.51
CA LYS A 70 3.84 2.61 -15.29
C LYS A 70 2.82 3.31 -14.39
N GLU A 71 2.48 2.69 -13.27
CA GLU A 71 1.49 3.23 -12.36
C GLU A 71 2.08 4.36 -11.49
N ALA A 72 3.35 4.24 -11.09
CA ALA A 72 4.10 5.29 -10.41
C ALA A 72 4.24 6.55 -11.28
N VAL A 73 4.70 6.41 -12.53
CA VAL A 73 4.76 7.51 -13.50
C VAL A 73 3.38 8.15 -13.65
N ARG A 74 2.33 7.34 -13.85
CA ARG A 74 0.96 7.86 -14.00
C ARG A 74 0.50 8.69 -12.79
N LYS A 75 0.81 8.28 -11.57
CA LYS A 75 0.41 9.01 -10.35
C LYS A 75 1.18 10.32 -10.21
N ILE A 76 2.50 10.27 -10.34
CA ILE A 76 3.36 11.45 -10.22
C ILE A 76 3.04 12.47 -11.33
N SER A 77 2.90 12.01 -12.57
CA SER A 77 2.55 12.86 -13.71
C SER A 77 1.13 13.44 -13.61
N ARG A 78 0.18 12.74 -12.98
CA ARG A 78 -1.17 13.27 -12.74
C ARG A 78 -1.13 14.48 -11.81
N GLU A 79 -0.34 14.43 -10.75
CA GLU A 79 -0.21 15.58 -9.85
C GLU A 79 0.51 16.75 -10.54
N LEU A 80 1.55 16.47 -11.35
CA LEU A 80 2.22 17.48 -12.15
C LEU A 80 1.22 18.20 -13.09
N GLN A 81 0.36 17.43 -13.76
CA GLN A 81 -0.67 17.97 -14.66
C GLN A 81 -1.77 18.73 -13.89
N ARG A 82 -2.16 18.24 -12.70
CA ARG A 82 -3.14 18.92 -11.85
C ARG A 82 -2.61 20.29 -11.44
N ARG A 83 -1.37 20.37 -10.95
CA ARG A 83 -0.71 21.64 -10.59
C ARG A 83 -0.69 22.62 -11.76
N SER A 84 -0.41 22.13 -12.95
CA SER A 84 -0.51 22.92 -14.17
C SER A 84 -1.91 23.48 -14.43
N SER A 85 -2.93 22.62 -14.32
CA SER A 85 -4.33 23.03 -14.55
C SER A 85 -4.86 24.08 -13.56
N VAL A 86 -4.26 24.17 -12.37
CA VAL A 86 -4.64 25.14 -11.33
C VAL A 86 -3.71 26.36 -11.26
N GLY A 87 -2.80 26.52 -12.24
CA GLY A 87 -1.87 27.64 -12.35
C GLY A 87 -0.75 27.61 -11.31
N GLU A 88 -0.41 26.44 -10.78
CA GLU A 88 0.72 26.18 -9.87
C GLU A 88 1.79 25.37 -10.60
N ASP A 89 2.02 25.72 -11.87
CA ASP A 89 2.97 25.04 -12.75
C ASP A 89 4.36 24.93 -12.13
N ILE A 90 4.94 23.74 -12.24
CA ILE A 90 6.33 23.51 -11.85
C ILE A 90 7.20 23.88 -13.04
N PRO A 91 8.16 24.81 -12.90
CA PRO A 91 9.02 25.20 -14.01
C PRO A 91 9.71 23.96 -14.57
N ASN A 92 9.71 23.83 -15.90
CA ASN A 92 10.28 22.69 -16.61
C ASN A 92 11.82 22.75 -16.63
N LEU A 93 12.40 22.73 -15.42
CA LEU A 93 13.83 22.65 -15.16
C LEU A 93 14.10 21.32 -14.46
N PRO A 94 15.15 20.57 -14.86
CA PRO A 94 15.47 19.27 -14.29
C PRO A 94 15.49 19.23 -12.76
N GLY A 95 16.08 20.25 -12.10
CA GLY A 95 16.13 20.32 -10.64
C GLY A 95 14.75 20.44 -10.00
N ASN A 96 13.88 21.29 -10.56
CA ASN A 96 12.53 21.50 -10.02
C ASN A 96 11.63 20.27 -10.22
N ILE A 97 11.75 19.59 -11.36
CA ILE A 97 11.03 18.35 -11.62
C ILE A 97 11.53 17.24 -10.68
N MET A 98 12.84 17.18 -10.40
CA MET A 98 13.38 16.21 -9.45
C MET A 98 12.86 16.46 -8.04
N GLU A 99 12.93 17.70 -7.54
CA GLU A 99 12.42 18.03 -6.21
C GLU A 99 10.93 17.69 -6.08
N PHE A 100 10.15 18.00 -7.12
CA PHE A 100 8.74 17.60 -7.19
C PHE A 100 8.56 16.09 -7.18
N ALA A 101 9.28 15.38 -8.04
CA ALA A 101 9.16 13.93 -8.18
C ALA A 101 9.51 13.22 -6.87
N LEU A 102 10.51 13.70 -6.13
CA LEU A 102 10.88 13.17 -4.81
C LEU A 102 9.76 13.39 -3.78
N LYS A 103 9.21 14.61 -3.67
CA LYS A 103 8.12 14.91 -2.74
C LYS A 103 6.85 14.12 -3.05
N GLU A 104 6.46 14.07 -4.31
CA GLU A 104 5.29 13.29 -4.75
C GLU A 104 5.55 11.79 -4.61
N GLY A 105 6.76 11.34 -4.91
CA GLY A 105 7.20 9.95 -4.74
C GLY A 105 7.04 9.46 -3.31
N GLN A 106 7.38 10.28 -2.31
CA GLN A 106 7.15 9.95 -0.89
C GLN A 106 5.68 9.83 -0.54
N TRP A 107 4.84 10.73 -1.05
CA TRP A 107 3.39 10.63 -0.84
C TRP A 107 2.84 9.35 -1.46
N VAL A 108 3.28 9.00 -2.68
CA VAL A 108 2.93 7.73 -3.31
C VAL A 108 3.42 6.54 -2.50
N GLU A 109 4.69 6.56 -2.06
CA GLU A 109 5.31 5.51 -1.24
C GLU A 109 4.53 5.28 0.07
N TYR A 110 4.23 6.37 0.77
CA TYR A 110 3.50 6.37 2.03
C TYR A 110 2.07 5.85 1.87
N ILE A 111 1.34 6.38 0.88
CA ILE A 111 -0.08 6.05 0.69
C ILE A 111 -0.25 4.61 0.19
N GLU A 112 0.54 4.17 -0.79
CA GLU A 112 0.42 2.82 -1.37
C GLU A 112 1.00 1.74 -0.45
N GLY A 113 2.03 2.06 0.33
CA GLY A 113 2.66 1.14 1.27
C GLY A 113 2.08 1.26 2.67
N ARG A 114 2.72 2.10 3.48
CA ARG A 114 2.55 2.12 4.94
C ARG A 114 1.13 2.45 5.39
N PHE A 115 0.51 3.46 4.79
CA PHE A 115 -0.82 3.92 5.18
C PHE A 115 -1.89 2.83 5.03
N VAL A 116 -1.92 2.15 3.88
CA VAL A 116 -2.86 1.06 3.61
C VAL A 116 -2.68 -0.07 4.63
N GLY A 117 -1.44 -0.51 4.86
CA GLY A 117 -1.14 -1.58 5.81
C GLY A 117 -1.45 -1.22 7.26
N ASP A 118 -1.15 0.00 7.69
CA ASP A 118 -1.43 0.48 9.05
C ASP A 118 -2.93 0.69 9.27
N LEU A 119 -3.65 1.19 8.27
CA LEU A 119 -5.11 1.32 8.35
C LEU A 119 -5.80 -0.04 8.42
N GLU A 120 -5.35 -1.03 7.63
CA GLU A 120 -5.86 -2.41 7.71
C GLU A 120 -5.64 -3.02 9.11
N ARG A 121 -4.44 -2.85 9.67
CA ARG A 121 -4.12 -3.32 11.04
C ARG A 121 -5.01 -2.67 12.09
N LYS A 122 -5.16 -1.34 12.03
CA LYS A 122 -5.96 -0.55 12.98
C LYS A 122 -7.47 -0.78 12.85
N THR A 123 -7.95 -1.13 11.67
CA THR A 123 -9.39 -1.40 11.42
C THR A 123 -9.84 -2.77 11.89
N ARG A 124 -8.92 -3.69 12.23
CA ARG A 124 -9.26 -5.01 12.75
C ARG A 124 -10.08 -4.96 14.04
N ASP A 125 -9.65 -4.17 15.01
CA ASP A 125 -10.37 -4.06 16.29
C ASP A 125 -11.72 -3.39 16.11
N LEU A 126 -11.78 -2.36 15.26
CA LEU A 126 -13.04 -1.72 14.89
C LEU A 126 -13.99 -2.71 14.19
N ALA A 127 -13.49 -3.55 13.29
CA ALA A 127 -14.31 -4.54 12.59
C ALA A 127 -14.95 -5.54 13.57
N ASN A 128 -14.21 -5.99 14.59
CA ASN A 128 -14.76 -6.86 15.64
C ASN A 128 -15.85 -6.16 16.45
N LEU A 129 -15.65 -4.89 16.81
CA LEU A 129 -16.66 -4.09 17.52
C LEU A 129 -17.92 -3.87 16.67
N GLU A 130 -17.75 -3.63 15.37
CA GLU A 130 -18.86 -3.46 14.43
C GLU A 130 -19.60 -4.76 14.13
N GLU A 131 -18.92 -5.91 14.06
CA GLU A 131 -19.57 -7.22 13.89
C GLU A 131 -20.42 -7.61 15.11
N ALA A 132 -19.98 -7.23 16.32
CA ALA A 132 -20.76 -7.43 17.54
C ALA A 132 -22.10 -6.64 17.54
N LEU A 133 -22.25 -5.66 16.65
CA LEU A 133 -23.47 -4.87 16.50
C LEU A 133 -24.60 -5.59 15.75
N ASP A 134 -24.29 -6.63 14.96
CA ASP A 134 -25.28 -7.37 14.15
C ASP A 134 -26.12 -8.37 14.98
N GLN A 135 -25.90 -8.47 16.29
CA GLN A 135 -26.70 -9.30 17.20
C GLN A 135 -27.95 -8.53 17.66
N GLU A 136 -29.12 -9.18 17.65
CA GLU A 136 -30.48 -8.58 17.79
C GLU A 136 -30.72 -7.63 18.99
N LYS A 137 -29.79 -7.51 19.94
CA LYS A 137 -29.83 -6.54 21.04
C LYS A 137 -28.49 -5.82 21.19
N MET A 138 -28.31 -4.75 20.42
CA MET A 138 -27.17 -3.84 20.59
C MET A 138 -27.32 -3.06 21.90
N ALA A 139 -26.38 -3.25 22.83
CA ALA A 139 -26.29 -2.44 24.05
C ALA A 139 -25.84 -1.01 23.72
N VAL A 140 -26.32 -0.03 24.50
CA VAL A 140 -25.94 1.38 24.35
C VAL A 140 -24.42 1.56 24.53
N GLU A 141 -23.80 0.83 25.45
CA GLU A 141 -22.34 0.92 25.63
C GLU A 141 -21.56 0.43 24.40
N SER A 142 -22.09 -0.58 23.68
CA SER A 142 -21.48 -1.08 22.44
C SER A 142 -21.52 -0.01 21.34
N ALA A 143 -22.65 0.71 21.20
CA ALA A 143 -22.78 1.82 20.24
C ALA A 143 -21.82 2.97 20.57
N ILE A 144 -21.66 3.31 21.85
CA ILE A 144 -20.69 4.33 22.31
C ILE A 144 -19.27 3.88 22.01
N SER A 145 -18.93 2.61 22.29
CA SER A 145 -17.60 2.05 22.04
C SER A 145 -17.21 2.09 20.56
N VAL A 146 -18.15 1.74 19.68
CA VAL A 146 -17.95 1.80 18.23
C VAL A 146 -17.79 3.24 17.76
N LEU A 147 -18.66 4.15 18.20
CA LEU A 147 -18.53 5.58 17.84
C LEU A 147 -17.19 6.15 18.28
N ARG A 148 -16.73 5.81 19.48
CA ARG A 148 -15.43 6.22 20.00
C ARG A 148 -14.29 5.68 19.14
N SER A 149 -14.26 4.37 18.89
CA SER A 149 -13.21 3.74 18.09
C SER A 149 -13.17 4.30 16.66
N ARG A 150 -14.33 4.50 16.02
CA ARG A 150 -14.41 5.16 14.71
C ARG A 150 -13.87 6.57 14.75
N ARG A 151 -14.18 7.34 15.80
CA ARG A 151 -13.72 8.72 15.96
C ARG A 151 -12.22 8.79 16.15
N GLU A 152 -11.64 7.94 16.99
CA GLU A 152 -10.20 7.86 17.20
C GLU A 152 -9.48 7.56 15.89
N LEU A 153 -9.93 6.55 15.12
CA LEU A 153 -9.30 6.22 13.84
C LEU A 153 -9.52 7.29 12.77
N ALA A 154 -10.75 7.79 12.59
CA ALA A 154 -11.05 8.74 11.54
C ALA A 154 -10.49 10.15 11.83
N GLU A 155 -10.63 10.65 13.06
CA GLU A 155 -10.29 12.04 13.41
C GLU A 155 -8.87 12.19 13.96
N ALA A 156 -8.32 11.18 14.66
CA ALA A 156 -6.97 11.30 15.23
C ALA A 156 -5.88 10.67 14.35
N TYR A 157 -6.21 9.70 13.50
CA TYR A 157 -5.23 9.05 12.61
C TYR A 157 -5.39 9.47 11.14
N ILE A 158 -6.56 9.32 10.53
CA ILE A 158 -6.75 9.61 9.09
C ILE A 158 -6.80 11.12 8.81
N LEU A 159 -7.63 11.87 9.53
CA LEU A 159 -7.85 13.30 9.28
C LEU A 159 -6.54 14.12 9.27
N PRO A 160 -5.59 13.96 10.21
CA PRO A 160 -4.39 14.78 10.19
C PRO A 160 -3.47 14.49 8.99
N ILE A 161 -3.53 13.26 8.44
CA ILE A 161 -2.82 12.90 7.21
C ILE A 161 -3.47 13.61 6.01
N LEU A 162 -4.80 13.60 5.92
CA LEU A 162 -5.53 14.32 4.87
C LEU A 162 -5.26 15.83 4.92
N GLU A 163 -5.31 16.44 6.11
CA GLU A 163 -5.00 17.86 6.30
C GLU A 163 -3.58 18.21 5.83
N THR A 164 -2.62 17.34 6.15
CA THR A 164 -1.22 17.53 5.74
C THR A 164 -1.05 17.39 4.23
N TRP A 165 -1.67 16.37 3.64
CA TRP A 165 -1.66 16.15 2.20
C TRP A 165 -2.26 17.36 1.46
N VAL A 166 -3.46 17.81 1.85
CA VAL A 166 -4.12 18.97 1.22
C VAL A 166 -3.28 20.25 1.37
N ARG A 167 -2.61 20.44 2.51
CA ARG A 167 -1.71 21.58 2.72
C ARG A 167 -0.51 21.57 1.79
N GLU A 168 0.04 20.39 1.49
CA GLU A 168 1.22 20.22 0.62
C GLU A 168 0.88 20.14 -0.88
N HIS A 169 -0.42 20.05 -1.21
CA HIS A 169 -0.94 20.01 -2.56
C HIS A 169 -1.76 21.27 -2.85
N PRO A 170 -1.13 22.34 -3.39
CA PRO A 170 -1.80 23.62 -3.60
C PRO A 170 -3.08 23.48 -4.41
N LYS A 171 -4.16 24.11 -3.93
CA LYS A 171 -5.50 24.10 -4.57
C LYS A 171 -6.08 22.69 -4.78
N ALA A 172 -5.61 21.68 -4.05
CA ALA A 172 -6.21 20.35 -4.10
C ALA A 172 -7.63 20.37 -3.53
N THR A 173 -8.52 19.67 -4.20
CA THR A 173 -9.92 19.49 -3.81
C THR A 173 -10.09 18.21 -2.98
N THR A 174 -11.23 18.06 -2.32
CA THR A 174 -11.60 16.78 -1.68
C THR A 174 -11.69 15.66 -2.72
N GLY A 175 -12.06 15.99 -3.97
CA GLY A 175 -12.04 15.06 -5.10
C GLY A 175 -10.64 14.49 -5.38
N ASP A 176 -9.60 15.32 -5.31
CA ASP A 176 -8.21 14.89 -5.49
C ASP A 176 -7.76 13.97 -4.37
N ALA A 177 -8.10 14.33 -3.12
CA ALA A 177 -7.82 13.49 -1.94
C ALA A 177 -8.55 12.14 -2.02
N ILE A 178 -9.78 12.09 -2.52
CA ILE A 178 -10.50 10.84 -2.76
C ILE A 178 -9.71 9.95 -3.73
N VAL A 179 -9.23 10.52 -4.84
CA VAL A 179 -8.47 9.74 -5.83
C VAL A 179 -7.12 9.29 -5.25
N ALA A 180 -6.45 10.14 -4.48
CA ALA A 180 -5.17 9.81 -3.85
C ALA A 180 -5.30 8.68 -2.82
N PHE A 181 -6.28 8.74 -1.90
CA PHE A 181 -6.38 7.82 -0.77
C PHE A 181 -7.35 6.66 -0.96
N CYS A 182 -8.46 6.84 -1.70
CA CYS A 182 -9.45 5.76 -1.85
C CYS A 182 -9.07 4.75 -2.93
N GLN A 183 -8.36 5.17 -3.97
CA GLN A 183 -7.93 4.28 -5.05
C GLN A 183 -6.95 3.19 -4.55
N PRO A 184 -5.91 3.51 -3.75
CA PRO A 184 -4.99 2.52 -3.19
C PRO A 184 -5.70 1.50 -2.29
N LEU A 185 -6.59 1.98 -1.42
CA LEU A 185 -7.33 1.14 -0.47
C LEU A 185 -8.27 0.14 -1.16
N THR A 186 -8.90 0.55 -2.27
CA THR A 186 -9.97 -0.24 -2.91
C THR A 186 -9.53 -0.94 -4.18
N LYS A 187 -8.42 -0.50 -4.78
CA LYS A 187 -7.93 -0.90 -6.11
C LYS A 187 -8.97 -0.70 -7.23
N TRP A 188 -9.96 0.18 -7.02
CA TRP A 188 -10.97 0.48 -8.04
C TRP A 188 -10.42 1.43 -9.11
N GLY A 189 -10.75 1.15 -10.37
CA GLY A 189 -10.35 2.02 -11.48
C GLY A 189 -10.95 3.43 -11.37
N PRO A 190 -10.24 4.49 -11.83
CA PRO A 190 -10.67 5.89 -11.68
C PRO A 190 -12.08 6.17 -12.20
N SER A 191 -12.46 5.56 -13.32
CA SER A 191 -13.79 5.71 -13.93
C SER A 191 -14.94 5.14 -13.10
N THR A 192 -14.65 4.16 -12.24
CA THR A 192 -15.67 3.48 -11.40
C THR A 192 -15.66 3.93 -9.95
N LEU A 193 -14.58 4.60 -9.51
CA LEU A 193 -14.33 4.98 -8.13
C LEU A 193 -15.47 5.83 -7.56
N ARG A 194 -15.85 6.92 -8.25
CA ARG A 194 -16.91 7.85 -7.80
C ARG A 194 -18.26 7.15 -7.59
N GLY A 195 -18.69 6.35 -8.57
CA GLY A 195 -19.97 5.63 -8.50
C GLY A 195 -20.02 4.63 -7.36
N LYS A 196 -18.94 3.88 -7.13
CA LYS A 196 -18.82 2.93 -6.02
C LYS A 196 -18.72 3.64 -4.66
N LEU A 197 -18.00 4.76 -4.58
CA LEU A 197 -17.91 5.58 -3.37
C LEU A 197 -19.25 6.15 -2.96
N ASN A 198 -20.07 6.63 -3.90
CA ASN A 198 -21.42 7.09 -3.58
C ASN A 198 -22.30 6.00 -2.93
N ARG A 199 -22.16 4.74 -3.37
CA ARG A 199 -22.85 3.62 -2.73
C ARG A 199 -22.33 3.38 -1.31
N LYS A 200 -21.01 3.45 -1.10
CA LYS A 200 -20.39 3.30 0.22
C LYS A 200 -20.72 4.44 1.16
N ARG A 201 -20.79 5.68 0.65
CA ARG A 201 -21.23 6.87 1.39
C ARG A 201 -22.63 6.70 1.97
N ARG A 202 -23.59 6.24 1.16
CA ARG A 202 -24.96 5.95 1.62
C ARG A 202 -25.00 4.87 2.70
N ARG A 203 -24.18 3.82 2.58
CA ARG A 203 -24.05 2.77 3.61
C ARG A 203 -23.44 3.32 4.90
N ASN A 204 -22.43 4.18 4.79
CA ASN A 204 -21.82 4.85 5.95
C ASN A 204 -22.84 5.74 6.68
N GLN A 205 -23.63 6.52 5.92
CA GLN A 205 -24.72 7.32 6.50
C GLN A 205 -25.77 6.45 7.20
N ALA A 206 -26.20 5.35 6.57
CA ALA A 206 -27.16 4.42 7.17
C ALA A 206 -26.63 3.81 8.47
N PHE A 207 -25.36 3.45 8.50
CA PHE A 207 -24.69 2.94 9.69
C PHE A 207 -24.66 3.98 10.83
N PHE A 208 -24.31 5.23 10.53
CA PHE A 208 -24.36 6.30 11.53
C PHE A 208 -25.78 6.60 12.05
N ARG A 209 -26.80 6.55 11.17
CA ARG A 209 -28.20 6.70 11.59
C ARG A 209 -28.63 5.58 12.53
N LEU A 210 -28.23 4.34 12.25
CA LEU A 210 -28.47 3.21 13.14
C LEU A 210 -27.85 3.44 14.52
N LEU A 211 -26.61 3.94 14.59
CA LEU A 211 -25.97 4.26 15.86
C LEU A 211 -26.70 5.38 16.61
N ALA A 212 -27.14 6.43 15.91
CA ALA A 212 -27.91 7.51 16.53
C ALA A 212 -29.26 7.04 17.08
N GLU A 213 -29.99 6.20 16.33
CA GLU A 213 -31.25 5.60 16.77
C GLU A 213 -31.04 4.78 18.05
N ARG A 214 -29.99 3.96 18.10
CA ARG A 214 -29.69 3.14 19.29
C ARG A 214 -29.31 3.97 20.52
N LEU A 215 -28.56 5.04 20.32
CA LEU A 215 -28.26 5.99 21.39
C LEU A 215 -29.51 6.70 21.91
N SER A 216 -30.53 6.93 21.07
CA SER A 216 -31.77 7.60 21.49
C SER A 216 -32.65 6.78 22.44
N HIS A 217 -32.37 5.48 22.58
CA HIS A 217 -33.03 4.60 23.55
C HIS A 217 -32.35 4.57 24.92
N ALA A 218 -31.22 5.26 25.08
CA ALA A 218 -30.57 5.40 26.37
C ALA A 218 -31.30 6.42 27.26
N GLU A 219 -31.20 6.27 28.58
CA GLU A 219 -31.71 7.26 29.52
C GLU A 219 -31.08 8.64 29.30
N ASP A 220 -31.86 9.70 29.50
CA ASP A 220 -31.50 11.09 29.21
C ASP A 220 -30.15 11.46 29.84
N SER A 221 -29.13 11.61 28.98
CA SER A 221 -27.79 12.01 29.35
C SER A 221 -27.29 13.04 28.36
N ALA A 222 -26.90 14.22 28.86
CA ALA A 222 -26.35 15.29 28.04
C ALA A 222 -25.13 14.85 27.19
N THR A 223 -24.42 13.80 27.61
CA THR A 223 -23.31 13.23 26.84
C THR A 223 -23.78 12.43 25.62
N ILE A 224 -24.92 11.74 25.76
CA ILE A 224 -25.56 10.96 24.70
C ILE A 224 -26.19 11.90 23.68
N ASP A 225 -26.89 12.94 24.13
CA ASP A 225 -27.46 13.98 23.25
C ASP A 225 -26.39 14.66 22.41
N PHE A 226 -25.25 15.00 23.02
CA PHE A 226 -24.13 15.58 22.30
C PHE A 226 -23.52 14.60 21.27
N SER A 227 -23.47 13.32 21.60
CA SER A 227 -22.99 12.27 20.69
C SER A 227 -23.94 12.09 19.50
N ILE A 228 -25.26 12.05 19.75
CA ILE A 228 -26.30 12.00 18.71
C ILE A 228 -26.20 13.21 17.78
N LYS A 229 -26.09 14.42 18.35
CA LYS A 229 -25.92 15.64 17.56
C LYS A 229 -24.71 15.56 16.63
N ARG A 230 -23.55 15.14 17.14
CA ARG A 230 -22.33 14.99 16.32
C ARG A 230 -22.47 13.95 15.22
N VAL A 231 -23.19 12.86 15.49
CA VAL A 231 -23.49 11.84 14.48
C VAL A 231 -24.39 12.42 13.39
N ASN A 232 -25.41 13.19 13.76
CA ASN A 232 -26.30 13.85 12.80
C ASN A 232 -25.56 14.90 11.96
N ASP A 233 -24.69 15.70 12.57
CA ASP A 233 -23.84 16.67 11.86
C ASP A 233 -22.93 15.94 10.85
N LEU A 234 -22.35 14.80 11.22
CA LEU A 234 -21.53 13.98 10.34
C LEU A 234 -22.36 13.36 9.19
N VAL A 235 -23.58 12.90 9.47
CA VAL A 235 -24.49 12.37 8.44
C VAL A 235 -24.84 13.45 7.41
N ALA A 236 -25.08 14.68 7.86
CA ALA A 236 -25.30 15.84 7.00
C ALA A 236 -24.04 16.19 6.19
N ALA A 237 -22.86 16.21 6.81
CA ALA A 237 -21.60 16.46 6.12
C ALA A 237 -21.28 15.37 5.06
N LEU A 238 -21.64 14.12 5.33
CA LEU A 238 -21.53 13.01 4.37
C LEU A 238 -22.52 13.11 3.20
N ASP A 239 -23.52 14.00 3.27
CA ASP A 239 -24.49 14.19 2.18
C ASP A 239 -24.00 15.15 1.09
N ALA A 240 -22.98 15.96 1.42
CA ALA A 240 -22.30 16.84 0.48
C ALA A 240 -21.77 16.08 -0.74
N ASP A 241 -21.63 16.80 -1.85
CA ASP A 241 -20.99 16.24 -3.04
C ASP A 241 -19.54 15.84 -2.74
N LEU A 242 -19.06 14.77 -3.39
CA LEU A 242 -17.75 14.18 -3.11
C LEU A 242 -16.60 15.18 -3.32
N GLU A 243 -16.77 16.13 -4.25
CA GLU A 243 -15.74 17.13 -4.56
C GLU A 243 -15.63 18.23 -3.48
N ASN A 244 -16.71 18.48 -2.74
CA ASN A 244 -16.82 19.57 -1.75
C ASN A 244 -17.06 19.06 -0.32
N MET A 245 -16.90 17.76 -0.10
CA MET A 245 -17.08 17.15 1.22
C MET A 245 -16.00 17.63 2.19
N GLU A 246 -16.37 17.89 3.44
CA GLU A 246 -15.40 18.24 4.48
C GLU A 246 -14.39 17.08 4.71
N LEU A 247 -13.12 17.40 4.97
CA LEU A 247 -12.08 16.39 5.21
C LEU A 247 -12.41 15.46 6.39
N ARG A 248 -13.12 15.98 7.39
CA ARG A 248 -13.63 15.18 8.51
C ARG A 248 -14.64 14.13 8.03
N ALA A 249 -15.56 14.48 7.15
CA ALA A 249 -16.50 13.51 6.59
C ALA A 249 -15.78 12.51 5.66
N LEU A 250 -14.81 12.99 4.88
CA LEU A 250 -13.96 12.13 4.05
C LEU A 250 -13.18 11.12 4.89
N SER A 251 -12.62 11.50 6.05
CA SER A 251 -11.85 10.57 6.89
C SER A 251 -12.71 9.42 7.41
N HIS A 252 -13.96 9.70 7.80
CA HIS A 252 -14.95 8.68 8.16
C HIS A 252 -15.38 7.82 6.97
N LEU A 253 -15.40 8.36 5.76
CA LEU A 253 -15.68 7.60 4.53
C LEU A 253 -14.50 6.67 4.17
N ILE A 254 -13.26 7.16 4.25
CA ILE A 254 -12.03 6.39 4.04
C ILE A 254 -11.99 5.21 5.02
N LEU A 255 -12.28 5.47 6.30
CA LEU A 255 -12.38 4.40 7.31
C LEU A 255 -13.44 3.36 6.94
N HIS A 256 -14.58 3.77 6.38
CA HIS A 256 -15.65 2.85 6.00
C HIS A 256 -15.32 1.96 4.79
N ILE A 257 -14.47 2.45 3.88
CA ILE A 257 -14.05 1.70 2.68
C ILE A 257 -12.75 0.92 2.87
N ALA A 258 -12.04 1.16 3.97
CA ALA A 258 -10.81 0.46 4.29
C ALA A 258 -11.01 -1.07 4.19
N PRO A 259 -10.05 -1.80 3.60
CA PRO A 259 -10.13 -3.25 3.54
C PRO A 259 -10.28 -3.79 4.96
N ARG A 260 -11.34 -4.57 5.17
CA ARG A 260 -11.58 -5.23 6.45
C ARG A 260 -10.87 -6.57 6.43
N PRO A 261 -10.26 -7.00 7.54
CA PRO A 261 -9.79 -8.37 7.65
C PRO A 261 -11.02 -9.29 7.55
N THR A 262 -11.20 -9.93 6.40
CA THR A 262 -12.21 -10.97 6.26
C THR A 262 -11.75 -12.14 7.10
N GLY A 263 -12.39 -12.36 8.24
CA GLY A 263 -12.30 -13.67 8.91
C GLY A 263 -12.59 -14.75 7.86
N ARG A 264 -11.77 -15.80 7.82
CA ARG A 264 -12.03 -16.97 6.96
C ARG A 264 -13.50 -17.37 7.11
N GLY A 265 -14.15 -17.69 6.00
CA GLY A 265 -15.59 -18.00 5.88
C GLY A 265 -16.11 -19.20 6.69
N ASP A 266 -15.38 -19.66 7.70
CA ASP A 266 -15.78 -20.72 8.62
C ASP A 266 -16.02 -20.12 10.03
N LYS A 267 -16.99 -19.21 10.15
CA LYS A 267 -17.47 -18.77 11.46
C LYS A 267 -18.62 -19.68 11.90
N SER A 268 -18.29 -20.72 12.66
CA SER A 268 -19.29 -21.43 13.48
C SER A 268 -19.80 -20.48 14.58
N PRO A 269 -21.11 -20.39 14.84
CA PRO A 269 -21.69 -19.50 15.85
C PRO A 269 -21.31 -19.86 17.30
N TYR A 270 -20.51 -20.91 17.52
CA TYR A 270 -20.15 -21.41 18.85
C TYR A 270 -18.69 -21.19 19.26
N VAL A 271 -17.86 -20.55 18.42
CA VAL A 271 -16.42 -20.38 18.75
C VAL A 271 -16.03 -18.91 18.69
N GLN A 272 -15.97 -18.26 19.84
CA GLN A 272 -15.25 -17.00 20.01
C GLN A 272 -13.75 -17.29 19.94
N PHE A 273 -13.11 -16.90 18.84
CA PHE A 273 -11.65 -16.97 18.71
C PHE A 273 -11.01 -15.82 19.51
N THR A 274 -10.61 -16.11 20.75
CA THR A 274 -9.75 -15.22 21.57
C THR A 274 -8.25 -15.56 21.45
N GLY A 275 -7.87 -16.50 20.58
CA GLY A 275 -6.48 -16.87 20.36
C GLY A 275 -5.91 -16.29 19.07
N GLN A 276 -4.69 -15.75 19.15
CA GLN A 276 -3.81 -15.69 17.98
C GLN A 276 -3.71 -17.11 17.41
N SER A 277 -4.24 -17.32 16.21
CA SER A 277 -4.01 -18.54 15.45
C SER A 277 -2.53 -18.58 15.08
N SER A 278 -1.71 -19.18 15.94
CA SER A 278 -0.47 -19.81 15.51
C SER A 278 -0.84 -20.90 14.51
N ARG A 279 -0.72 -20.57 13.22
CA ARG A 279 -0.89 -21.55 12.15
C ARG A 279 0.14 -22.64 12.37
N GLY A 280 -0.31 -23.89 12.48
CA GLY A 280 0.57 -25.05 12.37
C GLY A 280 1.33 -25.00 11.03
N ASN A 281 2.67 -25.05 11.12
CA ASN A 281 3.65 -25.38 10.07
C ASN A 281 3.45 -24.78 8.66
N LYS A 282 2.76 -23.66 8.53
CA LYS A 282 2.75 -22.81 7.33
C LYS A 282 2.90 -21.37 7.76
N THR A 283 4.07 -21.08 8.33
CA THR A 283 4.62 -19.74 8.38
C THR A 283 4.62 -19.23 6.94
N GLU A 284 3.86 -18.16 6.69
CA GLU A 284 4.16 -17.33 5.51
C GLU A 284 5.62 -16.87 5.72
N PRO A 285 6.47 -16.88 4.68
CA PRO A 285 7.86 -16.42 4.83
C PRO A 285 7.85 -15.04 5.49
N ASP A 286 8.76 -14.81 6.44
CA ASP A 286 8.93 -13.48 7.01
C ASP A 286 9.30 -12.55 5.85
N MET A 287 8.46 -11.55 5.53
CA MET A 287 8.60 -10.76 4.29
C MET A 287 9.72 -9.71 4.42
N GLU A 288 10.93 -10.13 4.77
CA GLU A 288 12.08 -9.28 5.10
C GLU A 288 13.17 -9.31 4.01
N SER A 289 13.39 -10.46 3.36
CA SER A 289 14.38 -10.66 2.30
C SER A 289 13.72 -10.72 0.91
N PRO A 290 14.37 -10.23 -0.15
CA PRO A 290 13.90 -10.42 -1.53
C PRO A 290 13.57 -11.86 -1.89
N PHE A 291 14.23 -12.84 -1.24
CA PHE A 291 13.99 -14.26 -1.44
C PHE A 291 12.68 -14.77 -0.81
N ASP A 292 12.17 -14.13 0.24
CA ASP A 292 10.85 -14.46 0.83
C ASP A 292 9.72 -14.15 -0.17
N PHE A 293 9.84 -13.04 -0.89
CA PHE A 293 8.93 -12.68 -1.98
C PHE A 293 9.04 -13.66 -3.15
N LEU A 294 10.26 -14.07 -3.50
CA LEU A 294 10.49 -15.02 -4.58
C LEU A 294 9.93 -16.40 -4.27
N GLU A 295 10.13 -16.89 -3.05
CA GLU A 295 9.58 -18.16 -2.57
C GLU A 295 8.05 -18.18 -2.70
N ARG A 296 7.38 -17.14 -2.19
CA ARG A 296 5.94 -16.98 -2.34
C ARG A 296 5.52 -16.96 -3.80
N ASP A 297 6.24 -16.23 -4.64
CA ASP A 297 5.90 -16.07 -6.05
C ASP A 297 6.10 -17.40 -6.83
N ILE A 298 7.09 -18.23 -6.47
CA ILE A 298 7.27 -19.59 -7.01
C ILE A 298 6.08 -20.49 -6.64
N TYR A 299 5.62 -20.46 -5.39
CA TYR A 299 4.40 -21.18 -4.99
C TYR A 299 3.16 -20.68 -5.74
N LEU A 300 3.04 -19.38 -5.99
CA LEU A 300 1.91 -18.80 -6.74
C LEU A 300 1.96 -19.15 -8.23
N ALA A 301 3.16 -19.28 -8.80
CA ALA A 301 3.35 -19.58 -10.21
C ALA A 301 2.78 -20.97 -10.59
N THR A 302 2.82 -21.95 -9.69
CA THR A 302 2.20 -23.29 -9.89
C THR A 302 0.70 -23.27 -10.19
N ARG A 303 0.00 -22.17 -9.86
CA ARG A 303 -1.45 -22.02 -10.09
C ARG A 303 -1.78 -21.45 -11.48
N ARG A 304 -0.76 -21.10 -12.27
CA ARG A 304 -0.90 -20.48 -13.60
C ARG A 304 -0.75 -21.53 -14.69
N ARG A 305 -1.12 -21.15 -15.92
CA ARG A 305 -0.86 -21.98 -17.11
C ARG A 305 0.62 -21.88 -17.48
N GLU A 306 1.21 -22.97 -17.98
CA GLU A 306 2.65 -23.13 -18.27
C GLU A 306 3.29 -21.93 -19.00
N ARG A 307 2.66 -21.41 -20.07
CA ARG A 307 3.16 -20.22 -20.80
C ARG A 307 3.11 -18.91 -19.99
N GLU A 308 2.16 -18.78 -19.07
CA GLU A 308 2.03 -17.63 -18.18
C GLU A 308 2.92 -17.76 -16.93
N GLN A 309 3.30 -18.99 -16.59
CA GLN A 309 4.15 -19.31 -15.45
C GLN A 309 5.56 -18.78 -15.66
N ASP A 310 6.16 -19.05 -16.83
CA ASP A 310 7.51 -18.61 -17.17
C ASP A 310 7.63 -17.10 -17.24
N ALA A 311 6.70 -16.44 -17.94
CA ALA A 311 6.69 -14.99 -18.06
C ALA A 311 6.52 -14.32 -16.68
N PHE A 312 5.66 -14.88 -15.82
CA PHE A 312 5.48 -14.41 -14.46
C PHE A 312 6.74 -14.59 -13.61
N LEU A 313 7.38 -15.77 -13.65
CA LEU A 313 8.57 -16.04 -12.88
C LEU A 313 9.77 -15.22 -13.35
N LEU A 314 9.99 -15.09 -14.65
CA LEU A 314 11.05 -14.23 -15.20
C LEU A 314 10.90 -12.78 -14.72
N GLU A 315 9.67 -12.25 -14.70
CA GLU A 315 9.41 -10.91 -14.18
C GLU A 315 9.81 -10.78 -12.69
N LYS A 316 9.50 -11.80 -11.88
CA LYS A 316 9.79 -11.79 -10.43
C LYS A 316 11.26 -12.04 -10.13
N ILE A 317 11.90 -12.96 -10.83
CA ILE A 317 13.34 -13.24 -10.73
C ILE A 317 14.14 -12.00 -11.16
N ALA A 318 13.81 -11.40 -12.31
CA ALA A 318 14.48 -10.19 -12.79
C ALA A 318 14.34 -9.03 -11.79
N ARG A 319 13.20 -8.94 -11.10
CA ARG A 319 12.99 -7.98 -10.02
C ARG A 319 13.89 -8.26 -8.82
N VAL A 320 14.04 -9.51 -8.38
CA VAL A 320 14.98 -9.88 -7.30
C VAL A 320 16.41 -9.54 -7.68
N ILE A 321 16.84 -9.87 -8.91
CA ILE A 321 18.18 -9.52 -9.42
C ILE A 321 18.39 -8.00 -9.37
N ARG A 322 17.42 -7.20 -9.85
CA ARG A 322 17.50 -5.74 -9.79
C ARG A 322 17.64 -5.22 -8.35
N VAL A 323 16.84 -5.75 -7.42
CA VAL A 323 16.91 -5.37 -6.00
C VAL A 323 18.28 -5.69 -5.39
N LEU A 324 18.87 -6.82 -5.74
CA LEU A 324 20.18 -7.21 -5.22
C LEU A 324 21.33 -6.44 -5.89
N ARG A 325 21.24 -6.17 -7.20
CA ARG A 325 22.18 -5.28 -7.91
C ARG A 325 22.18 -3.87 -7.33
N TYR A 326 20.99 -3.38 -6.95
CA TYR A 326 20.83 -2.10 -6.29
C TYR A 326 21.53 -2.03 -4.91
N ARG A 327 21.80 -3.18 -4.28
CA ARG A 327 22.61 -3.29 -3.05
C ARG A 327 24.12 -3.48 -3.34
N ASP A 328 24.58 -3.06 -4.52
CA ASP A 328 25.97 -3.18 -5.01
C ASP A 328 26.51 -4.63 -5.06
N GLN A 329 25.64 -5.61 -5.30
CA GLN A 329 26.08 -6.99 -5.53
C GLN A 329 26.39 -7.24 -7.01
N GLU A 330 27.50 -7.95 -7.26
CA GLU A 330 27.88 -8.44 -8.59
C GLU A 330 26.92 -9.54 -9.05
N LEU A 331 26.62 -9.57 -10.35
CA LEU A 331 25.62 -10.47 -10.92
C LEU A 331 25.91 -11.95 -10.66
N GLU A 332 27.17 -12.36 -10.67
CA GLU A 332 27.61 -13.72 -10.34
C GLU A 332 27.26 -14.10 -8.91
N LYS A 333 27.54 -13.20 -7.95
CA LYS A 333 27.18 -13.39 -6.54
C LYS A 333 25.68 -13.43 -6.34
N ILE A 334 24.92 -12.62 -7.09
CA ILE A 334 23.45 -12.61 -7.05
C ILE A 334 22.89 -13.97 -7.47
N VAL A 335 23.38 -14.54 -8.58
CA VAL A 335 22.93 -15.86 -9.04
C VAL A 335 23.32 -16.93 -8.04
N GLN A 336 24.58 -16.97 -7.58
CA GLN A 336 25.02 -17.93 -6.58
C GLN A 336 24.19 -17.86 -5.29
N GLN A 337 23.95 -16.64 -4.77
CA GLN A 337 23.12 -16.43 -3.59
C GLN A 337 21.68 -16.87 -3.84
N SER A 338 21.12 -16.58 -5.02
CA SER A 338 19.76 -16.99 -5.38
C SER A 338 19.60 -18.50 -5.41
N LEU A 339 20.56 -19.22 -5.99
CA LEU A 339 20.54 -20.68 -6.06
C LEU A 339 20.63 -21.32 -4.66
N HIS A 340 21.52 -20.80 -3.80
CA HIS A 340 21.66 -21.29 -2.43
C HIS A 340 20.39 -21.07 -1.60
N GLU A 341 19.84 -19.85 -1.63
CA GLU A 341 18.61 -19.52 -0.91
C GLU A 341 17.42 -20.36 -1.39
N LEU A 342 17.29 -20.55 -2.71
CA LEU A 342 16.23 -21.41 -3.26
C LEU A 342 16.42 -22.87 -2.85
N ALA A 343 17.64 -23.41 -2.90
CA ALA A 343 17.90 -24.78 -2.49
C ALA A 343 17.60 -25.02 -1.01
N GLU A 344 18.03 -24.10 -0.14
CA GLU A 344 17.77 -24.17 1.30
C GLU A 344 16.27 -24.10 1.60
N ARG A 345 15.56 -23.13 1.02
CA ARG A 345 14.13 -22.90 1.28
C ARG A 345 13.23 -24.00 0.74
N PHE A 346 13.57 -24.59 -0.41
CA PHE A 346 12.78 -25.65 -1.04
C PHE A 346 13.24 -27.06 -0.69
N GLY A 347 14.26 -27.22 0.18
CA GLY A 347 14.78 -28.53 0.57
C GLY A 347 15.30 -29.33 -0.62
N ILE A 348 16.06 -28.67 -1.49
CA ILE A 348 16.66 -29.28 -2.68
C ILE A 348 18.03 -29.84 -2.29
N ASP A 349 18.05 -31.14 -1.99
CA ASP A 349 19.28 -31.90 -1.75
C ASP A 349 19.98 -32.29 -3.07
N ASP A 350 21.29 -32.59 -3.00
CA ASP A 350 22.15 -33.04 -4.12
C ASP A 350 22.36 -32.03 -5.27
N VAL A 351 22.43 -30.74 -4.96
CA VAL A 351 22.82 -29.70 -5.94
C VAL A 351 24.34 -29.54 -5.95
N ASN A 352 24.99 -29.78 -7.09
CA ASN A 352 26.40 -29.40 -7.27
C ASN A 352 26.51 -27.93 -7.68
N PHE A 353 26.65 -27.04 -6.69
CA PHE A 353 26.73 -25.61 -6.93
C PHE A 353 27.99 -25.18 -7.70
N GLU A 354 29.08 -25.96 -7.66
CA GLU A 354 30.29 -25.66 -8.43
C GLU A 354 30.05 -25.84 -9.93
N ASP A 355 29.48 -26.99 -10.33
CA ASP A 355 29.15 -27.25 -11.75
C ASP A 355 28.14 -26.22 -12.29
N ILE A 356 27.14 -25.84 -11.49
CA ILE A 356 26.13 -24.85 -11.87
C ILE A 356 26.74 -23.44 -11.97
N ALA A 357 27.71 -23.10 -11.12
CA ALA A 357 28.42 -21.83 -11.19
C ALA A 357 29.28 -21.74 -12.46
N ASP A 358 30.00 -22.81 -12.80
CA ASP A 358 30.82 -22.90 -14.02
C ASP A 358 29.95 -22.79 -15.28
N ASP A 359 28.80 -23.48 -15.31
CA ASP A 359 27.81 -23.37 -16.40
C ASP A 359 27.25 -21.95 -16.54
N PHE A 360 27.03 -21.26 -15.42
CA PHE A 360 26.57 -19.87 -15.43
C PHE A 360 27.66 -18.92 -15.96
N GLU A 361 28.91 -19.06 -15.50
CA GLU A 361 30.04 -18.24 -15.97
C GLU A 361 30.26 -18.41 -17.49
N ALA A 362 30.13 -19.64 -18.00
CA ALA A 362 30.19 -19.92 -19.43
C ALA A 362 29.04 -19.25 -20.20
N LYS A 363 27.81 -19.30 -19.69
CA LYS A 363 26.65 -18.61 -20.31
C LYS A 363 26.77 -17.09 -20.24
N LEU A 364 27.32 -16.55 -19.16
CA LEU A 364 27.48 -15.12 -18.92
C LEU A 364 28.58 -14.50 -19.79
N SER A 365 29.70 -15.21 -19.96
CA SER A 365 30.81 -14.81 -20.83
C SER A 365 30.44 -14.84 -22.32
N ALA A 366 29.56 -15.76 -22.73
CA ALA A 366 29.02 -15.83 -24.09
C ALA A 366 27.92 -14.78 -24.37
N SER A 367 27.34 -14.17 -23.33
CA SER A 367 26.23 -13.22 -23.46
C SER A 367 26.71 -11.77 -23.63
N PRO A 368 26.13 -10.99 -24.57
CA PRO A 368 26.36 -9.54 -24.65
C PRO A 368 26.03 -8.85 -23.33
N MET A 369 26.79 -7.82 -22.94
CA MET A 369 26.59 -7.11 -21.66
C MET A 369 25.14 -6.70 -21.41
N GLU A 370 24.44 -6.22 -22.44
CA GLU A 370 23.04 -5.76 -22.38
C GLU A 370 22.04 -6.88 -22.08
N LYS A 371 22.41 -8.16 -22.30
CA LYS A 371 21.54 -9.32 -22.08
C LYS A 371 21.86 -10.10 -20.81
N ARG A 372 22.94 -9.76 -20.12
CA ARG A 372 23.43 -10.54 -18.96
C ARG A 372 22.40 -10.69 -17.84
N GLU A 373 21.61 -9.66 -17.56
CA GLU A 373 20.53 -9.76 -16.55
C GLU A 373 19.40 -10.70 -16.98
N ALA A 374 19.02 -10.66 -18.26
CA ALA A 374 18.01 -11.57 -18.79
C ALA A 374 18.53 -13.02 -18.76
N THR A 375 19.78 -13.24 -19.16
CA THR A 375 20.45 -14.55 -19.07
C THR A 375 20.49 -15.05 -17.62
N ALA A 376 20.77 -14.17 -16.66
CA ALA A 376 20.76 -14.53 -15.23
C ALA A 376 19.36 -14.90 -14.73
N ALA A 377 18.32 -14.16 -15.16
CA ALA A 377 16.95 -14.48 -14.80
C ALA A 377 16.48 -15.82 -15.42
N GLU A 378 16.84 -16.08 -16.67
CA GLU A 378 16.59 -17.35 -17.35
C GLU A 378 17.31 -18.51 -16.65
N PHE A 379 18.56 -18.31 -16.24
CA PHE A 379 19.33 -19.34 -15.54
C PHE A 379 18.72 -19.75 -14.20
N ILE A 380 18.25 -18.78 -13.40
CA ILE A 380 17.55 -19.06 -12.15
C ILE A 380 16.20 -19.73 -12.42
N LEU A 381 15.50 -19.35 -13.49
CA LEU A 381 14.25 -20.03 -13.89
C LEU A 381 14.50 -21.49 -14.26
N ASP A 382 15.54 -21.77 -15.04
CA ASP A 382 15.92 -23.14 -15.43
C ASP A 382 16.19 -23.98 -14.18
N PHE A 383 16.93 -23.44 -13.20
CA PHE A 383 17.17 -24.10 -11.92
C PHE A 383 15.86 -24.44 -11.18
N ILE A 384 14.91 -23.50 -11.09
CA ILE A 384 13.60 -23.75 -10.44
C ILE A 384 12.85 -24.86 -11.17
N LYS A 385 12.86 -24.88 -12.50
CA LYS A 385 12.19 -25.91 -13.28
C LYS A 385 12.82 -27.28 -13.07
N ASP A 386 14.13 -27.37 -13.19
CA ASP A 386 14.87 -28.62 -13.17
C ASP A 386 14.86 -29.26 -11.77
N TYR A 387 14.91 -28.46 -10.71
CA TYR A 387 15.06 -28.98 -9.35
C TYR A 387 13.81 -28.90 -8.47
N HIS A 388 12.91 -27.93 -8.71
CA HIS A 388 11.69 -27.77 -7.89
C HIS A 388 10.43 -28.30 -8.58
N TYR A 389 10.22 -28.03 -9.88
CA TYR A 389 9.01 -28.47 -10.59
C TYR A 389 9.12 -29.86 -11.24
N SER A 390 10.33 -30.38 -11.42
CA SER A 390 10.56 -31.72 -11.97
C SER A 390 10.53 -32.84 -10.91
N ARG A 391 10.30 -32.48 -9.64
CA ARG A 391 9.94 -33.40 -8.53
C ARG A 391 8.42 -33.51 -8.43
#